data_AF-A0A392NR40-F1
#
_entry.id   AF-A0A392NR40-F1
#
_cell.length_a   1.000
_cell.length_b   1.000
_cell.length_c   1.000
_cell.angle_alpha   90.00
_cell.angle_beta   90.00
_cell.angle_gamma   90.00
#
_symmetry.space_group_name_H-M   'P 1'
#
loop_
_entity.id
_entity.type
_entity.pdbx_description
1 polymer ?
#
loop_
_entity_poly.entity_id
_entity_poly.type
_entity_poly.pdbx_seq_one_letter_code
_entity_poly.pdbx_strand_id
1 'polypeptide(L)'
;MLASALKKKNNNITALCFEDIEDTKERIKNMFNKVELSVASYDTAFVETIPSSMSPHAPFFPQCLNWLLDNQLVDGSWGLPDCHPLLKNDSLLSTLACILALKQWCIGEDNMNKGTLPSPRYLYLLL
;
A
#
# COMPACT_ATOMS: atom_id res chain seq x y z
N MET A 1 -29.32 -42.83 26.44
CA MET A 1 -29.40 -41.36 26.33
C MET A 1 -28.06 -40.70 25.94
N LEU A 2 -26.92 -41.06 26.54
CA LEU A 2 -25.61 -40.45 26.23
C LEU A 2 -25.09 -40.69 24.79
N ALA A 3 -25.21 -41.91 24.25
CA ALA A 3 -24.75 -42.23 22.88
C ALA A 3 -25.49 -41.43 21.80
N SER A 4 -26.78 -41.16 22.01
CA SER A 4 -27.64 -40.37 21.12
C SER A 4 -27.24 -38.89 21.12
N ALA A 5 -26.84 -38.36 22.29
CA ALA A 5 -26.38 -36.99 22.44
C ALA A 5 -25.00 -36.77 21.79
N LEU A 6 -24.08 -37.73 21.91
CA LEU A 6 -22.76 -37.68 21.27
C LEU A 6 -22.87 -37.73 19.74
N LYS A 7 -23.74 -38.58 19.19
CA LYS A 7 -23.98 -38.66 17.74
C LYS A 7 -24.59 -37.36 17.18
N LYS A 8 -25.52 -36.75 17.92
CA LYS A 8 -26.11 -35.45 17.56
C LYS A 8 -25.07 -34.33 17.59
N LYS A 9 -24.18 -34.32 18.59
CA LYS A 9 -23.11 -33.31 18.71
C LYS A 9 -22.08 -33.42 17.59
N ASN A 10 -21.66 -34.63 17.19
CA ASN A 10 -20.74 -34.82 16.07
C ASN A 10 -21.33 -34.38 14.73
N ASN A 11 -22.60 -34.70 14.46
CA ASN A 11 -23.27 -34.30 13.22
C ASN A 11 -23.38 -32.77 13.10
N ASN A 12 -23.61 -32.08 14.22
CA ASN A 12 -23.67 -30.62 14.25
C ASN A 12 -22.30 -29.98 14.02
N ILE A 13 -21.22 -30.56 14.58
CA ILE A 13 -19.85 -30.08 14.36
C ILE A 13 -19.44 -30.25 12.90
N THR A 14 -19.77 -31.40 12.29
CA THR A 14 -19.48 -31.60 10.87
C THR A 14 -20.24 -30.62 9.99
N ALA A 15 -21.53 -30.37 10.25
CA ALA A 15 -22.32 -29.43 9.47
C ALA A 15 -21.78 -27.99 9.55
N LEU A 16 -21.40 -27.52 10.74
CA LEU A 16 -20.77 -26.21 10.95
C LEU A 16 -19.44 -26.09 10.19
N CYS A 17 -18.56 -27.09 10.29
CA CYS A 17 -17.31 -27.10 9.53
C CYS A 17 -17.54 -27.13 8.00
N PHE A 18 -18.61 -27.76 7.53
CA PHE A 18 -18.95 -27.77 6.10
C PHE A 18 -19.50 -26.42 5.63
N GLU A 19 -20.33 -25.76 6.43
CA GLU A 19 -20.79 -24.39 6.16
C GLU A 19 -19.59 -23.42 6.10
N ASP A 20 -18.67 -23.49 7.05
CA ASP A 20 -17.45 -22.66 7.07
C ASP A 20 -16.57 -22.86 5.82
N ILE A 21 -16.50 -24.09 5.28
CA ILE A 21 -15.73 -24.42 4.08
C ILE A 21 -16.40 -23.88 2.83
N GLU A 22 -17.72 -24.00 2.68
CA GLU A 22 -18.43 -23.46 1.52
C GLU A 22 -18.41 -21.93 1.50
N ASP A 23 -18.58 -21.29 2.66
CA ASP A 23 -18.43 -19.83 2.79
C ASP A 23 -17.01 -19.37 2.42
N THR A 24 -15.99 -20.11 2.86
CA THR A 24 -14.60 -19.84 2.50
C THR A 24 -14.36 -20.00 0.99
N LYS A 25 -14.93 -21.05 0.37
CA LYS A 25 -14.85 -21.26 -1.08
C LYS A 25 -15.53 -20.14 -1.85
N GLU A 26 -16.69 -19.68 -1.41
CA GLU A 26 -17.40 -18.58 -2.05
C GLU A 26 -16.60 -17.28 -1.92
N ARG A 27 -16.02 -17.01 -0.74
CA ARG A 27 -15.14 -15.85 -0.54
C ARG A 27 -13.93 -15.88 -1.47
N ILE A 28 -13.25 -17.02 -1.59
CA ILE A 28 -12.10 -17.18 -2.50
C ILE A 28 -12.53 -16.98 -3.96
N LYS A 29 -13.66 -17.57 -4.39
CA LYS A 29 -14.20 -17.33 -5.75
C LYS A 29 -14.46 -15.86 -6.01
N ASN A 30 -15.02 -15.15 -5.03
CA ASN A 30 -15.30 -13.72 -5.15
C ASN A 30 -14.01 -12.87 -5.21
N MET A 31 -12.92 -13.30 -4.57
CA MET A 31 -11.62 -12.62 -4.72
C MET A 31 -11.08 -12.70 -6.16
N PHE A 32 -11.34 -13.77 -6.91
CA PHE A 32 -10.92 -13.86 -8.32
C PHE A 32 -11.72 -12.92 -9.24
N ASN A 33 -12.90 -12.47 -8.81
CA ASN A 33 -13.72 -11.55 -9.59
C ASN A 33 -13.29 -10.07 -9.43
N LYS A 34 -12.44 -9.77 -8.44
CA LYS A 34 -11.94 -8.41 -8.16
C LYS A 34 -10.45 -8.44 -7.88
N VAL A 35 -9.67 -7.98 -8.84
CA VAL A 35 -8.23 -7.77 -8.64
C VAL A 35 -8.03 -6.43 -7.95
N GLU A 36 -7.81 -6.46 -6.65
CA GLU A 36 -7.39 -5.29 -5.86
C GLU A 36 -5.86 -5.27 -5.80
N LEU A 37 -5.25 -4.26 -6.41
CA LEU A 37 -3.81 -4.03 -6.37
C LEU A 37 -3.52 -2.80 -5.52
N SER A 38 -2.49 -2.88 -4.69
CA SER A 38 -1.97 -1.71 -3.99
C SER A 38 -1.31 -0.75 -4.99
N VAL A 39 -1.45 0.55 -4.74
CA VAL A 39 -0.76 1.57 -5.53
C VAL A 39 0.73 1.53 -5.25
N ALA A 40 1.54 1.44 -6.29
CA ALA A 40 2.99 1.52 -6.20
C ALA A 40 3.42 2.99 -6.13
N SER A 41 3.89 3.42 -4.96
CA SER A 41 4.26 4.82 -4.70
C SER A 41 5.39 5.29 -5.62
N TYR A 42 6.41 4.45 -5.84
CA TYR A 42 7.52 4.71 -6.76
C TYR A 42 7.03 5.01 -8.19
N ASP A 43 6.21 4.13 -8.76
CA ASP A 43 5.72 4.28 -10.12
C ASP A 43 4.82 5.52 -10.25
N THR A 44 4.00 5.78 -9.24
CA THR A 44 3.11 6.96 -9.18
C THR A 44 3.92 8.26 -9.13
N ALA A 45 5.00 8.29 -8.35
CA ALA A 45 5.90 9.43 -8.29
C ALA A 45 6.68 9.63 -9.60
N PHE A 46 7.06 8.55 -10.28
CA PHE A 46 7.72 8.66 -11.58
C PHE A 46 6.80 9.28 -12.64
N VAL A 47 5.54 8.83 -12.71
CA VAL A 47 4.52 9.40 -13.61
C VAL A 47 4.31 10.89 -13.37
N GLU A 48 4.39 11.34 -12.12
CA GLU A 48 4.27 12.74 -11.75
C GLU A 48 5.37 13.65 -12.32
N THR A 49 6.53 13.11 -12.68
CA THR A 49 7.60 13.92 -13.26
C THR A 49 7.30 14.42 -14.68
N ILE A 50 6.21 13.95 -15.30
CA ILE A 50 5.84 14.26 -16.69
C ILE A 50 5.11 15.61 -16.76
N PRO A 51 5.68 16.63 -17.44
CA PRO A 51 5.04 17.93 -17.58
C PRO A 51 3.87 17.91 -18.57
N SER A 52 2.89 18.77 -18.32
CA SER A 52 1.78 18.96 -19.25
C SER A 52 2.24 19.62 -20.56
N SER A 53 1.76 19.10 -21.69
CA SER A 53 2.03 19.69 -23.01
C SER A 53 1.43 21.09 -23.18
N MET A 54 0.38 21.40 -22.40
CA MET A 54 -0.32 22.69 -22.42
C MET A 54 0.20 23.68 -21.37
N SER A 55 0.85 23.18 -20.32
CA SER A 55 1.42 23.99 -19.24
C SER A 55 2.66 23.32 -18.67
N PRO A 56 3.88 23.73 -19.10
CA PRO A 56 5.14 23.13 -18.63
C PRO A 56 5.37 23.23 -17.12
N HIS A 57 4.63 24.11 -16.44
CA HIS A 57 4.68 24.33 -14.99
C HIS A 57 3.64 23.52 -14.21
N ALA A 58 2.90 22.62 -14.86
CA ALA A 58 1.92 21.75 -14.22
C ALA A 58 2.14 20.28 -14.60
N PRO A 59 1.84 19.34 -13.68
CA PRO A 59 1.90 17.91 -13.98
C PRO A 59 0.86 17.52 -15.02
N PHE A 60 1.18 16.52 -15.85
CA PHE A 60 0.22 15.96 -16.79
C PHE A 60 -0.89 15.16 -16.07
N PHE A 61 -0.59 14.57 -14.91
CA PHE A 61 -1.49 13.67 -14.17
C PHE A 61 -1.78 14.12 -12.73
N PRO A 62 -2.36 15.31 -12.49
CA PRO A 62 -2.46 15.92 -11.15
C PRO A 62 -3.10 15.03 -10.06
N GLN A 63 -3.88 14.01 -10.43
CA GLN A 63 -4.39 13.00 -9.50
C GLN A 63 -3.29 12.18 -8.81
N CYS A 64 -2.16 11.91 -9.48
CA CYS A 64 -1.05 11.18 -8.90
C CYS A 64 -0.32 12.07 -7.87
N LEU A 65 -0.22 13.38 -8.11
CA LEU A 65 0.36 14.35 -7.17
C LEU A 65 -0.48 14.43 -5.90
N ASN A 66 -1.80 14.53 -6.05
CA ASN A 66 -2.71 14.52 -4.90
C ASN A 66 -2.59 13.21 -4.12
N TRP A 67 -2.49 12.07 -4.82
CA TRP A 67 -2.27 10.79 -4.17
C TRP A 67 -0.97 10.79 -3.35
N LEU A 68 0.13 11.33 -3.88
CA LEU A 68 1.39 11.46 -3.14
C LEU A 68 1.20 12.26 -1.84
N LEU A 69 0.51 13.40 -1.90
CA LEU A 69 0.28 14.26 -0.73
C LEU A 69 -0.56 13.55 0.36
N ASP A 70 -1.56 12.78 -0.06
CA ASP A 70 -2.52 12.15 0.84
C ASP A 70 -2.02 10.82 1.43
N ASN A 71 -1.01 10.18 0.82
CA ASN A 71 -0.58 8.81 1.16
C ASN A 71 0.82 8.73 1.79
N GLN A 72 1.34 9.83 2.34
CA GLN A 72 2.55 9.78 3.17
C GLN A 72 2.26 9.04 4.48
N LEU A 73 3.13 8.10 4.85
CA LEU A 73 3.04 7.40 6.13
C LEU A 73 3.40 8.32 7.30
N VAL A 74 2.98 7.94 8.51
CA VAL A 74 3.21 8.71 9.74
C VAL A 74 4.70 8.90 10.03
N ASP A 75 5.55 7.96 9.61
CA ASP A 75 7.01 8.03 9.75
C ASP A 75 7.69 8.89 8.67
N GLY A 76 6.91 9.47 7.75
CA GLY A 76 7.38 10.29 6.65
C GLY A 76 7.72 9.53 5.37
N SER A 77 7.68 8.20 5.37
CA SER A 77 7.98 7.39 4.19
C SER A 77 6.79 7.25 3.22
N TRP A 78 7.09 6.85 2.00
CA TRP A 78 6.11 6.31 1.04
C TRP A 78 6.47 4.86 0.75
N GLY A 79 5.47 3.98 0.82
CA GLY A 79 5.64 2.55 0.67
C GLY A 79 4.51 1.80 1.36
N LEU A 80 4.60 0.48 1.40
CA LEU A 80 3.60 -0.33 2.08
C LEU A 80 3.75 -0.19 3.62
N PRO A 81 2.68 0.07 4.38
CA PRO A 81 2.71 0.00 5.83
C PRO A 81 3.12 -1.40 6.30
N ASP A 82 3.84 -1.48 7.42
CA ASP A 82 4.27 -2.75 8.04
C ASP A 82 5.03 -3.69 7.09
N CYS A 83 5.74 -3.13 6.12
CA CYS A 83 6.44 -3.89 5.10
C CYS A 83 7.56 -4.76 5.70
N HIS A 84 7.71 -5.96 5.15
CA HIS A 84 8.72 -6.91 5.61
C HIS A 84 10.13 -6.29 5.53
N PRO A 85 11.05 -6.55 6.48
CA PRO A 85 12.39 -5.93 6.50
C PRO A 85 13.22 -6.08 5.21
N LEU A 86 12.95 -7.12 4.41
CA LEU A 86 13.60 -7.34 3.11
C LEU A 86 13.18 -6.32 2.03
N LEU A 87 12.04 -5.64 2.22
CA LEU A 87 11.49 -4.65 1.30
C LEU A 87 11.80 -3.21 1.73
N LYS A 88 12.72 -3.01 2.68
CA LYS A 88 13.15 -1.67 3.10
C LYS A 88 13.69 -0.81 1.94
N ASN A 89 14.38 -1.43 0.99
CA ASN A 89 14.89 -0.73 -0.18
C ASN A 89 13.75 -0.17 -1.06
N ASP A 90 12.62 -0.87 -1.14
CA ASP A 90 11.46 -0.43 -1.91
C ASP A 90 10.82 0.82 -1.29
N SER A 91 10.65 0.82 0.04
CA SER A 91 10.16 2.01 0.76
C SER A 91 11.14 3.19 0.66
N LEU A 92 12.45 2.96 0.71
CA LEU A 92 13.44 4.02 0.52
C LEU A 92 13.39 4.62 -0.90
N LEU A 93 13.36 3.76 -1.92
CA LEU A 93 13.28 4.21 -3.32
C LEU A 93 11.97 4.94 -3.60
N SER A 94 10.85 4.41 -3.09
CA SER A 94 9.54 5.05 -3.18
C SER A 94 9.55 6.42 -2.51
N THR A 95 10.07 6.52 -1.28
CA THR A 95 10.17 7.78 -0.54
C THR A 95 11.00 8.81 -1.30
N LEU A 96 12.17 8.40 -1.82
CA LEU A 96 13.02 9.29 -2.60
C LEU A 96 12.34 9.77 -3.88
N ALA A 97 11.70 8.87 -4.62
CA ALA A 97 10.95 9.22 -5.83
C ALA A 97 9.83 10.22 -5.52
N CYS A 98 9.06 10.00 -4.44
CA CYS A 98 8.00 10.91 -4.00
C CYS A 98 8.54 12.29 -3.64
N ILE A 99 9.64 12.38 -2.89
CA ILE A 99 10.28 13.67 -2.53
C ILE A 99 10.74 14.40 -3.80
N LEU A 100 11.36 13.69 -4.76
CA LEU A 100 11.81 14.29 -6.01
C LEU A 100 10.63 14.82 -6.85
N ALA A 101 9.53 14.07 -6.91
CA ALA A 101 8.31 14.49 -7.61
C ALA A 101 7.67 15.74 -6.95
N LEU A 102 7.55 15.77 -5.63
CA LEU A 102 7.03 16.93 -4.88
C LEU A 102 7.93 18.16 -5.08
N LYS A 103 9.25 17.97 -5.06
CA LYS A 103 10.23 19.04 -5.29
C LYS A 103 10.15 19.60 -6.70
N GLN A 104 9.92 18.77 -7.71
CA GLN A 104 9.79 19.19 -9.11
C GLN A 104 8.67 20.22 -9.30
N TRP A 105 7.58 20.08 -8.54
CA TRP A 105 6.41 20.96 -8.64
C TRP A 105 6.35 22.04 -7.56
N CYS A 106 7.36 22.14 -6.68
CA CYS A 106 7.40 23.07 -5.56
C CYS A 106 6.16 22.99 -4.64
N ILE A 107 5.64 21.78 -4.41
CA ILE A 107 4.45 21.53 -3.60
C ILE A 107 4.79 20.55 -2.46
N GLY A 108 4.13 20.68 -1.31
CA GLY A 108 4.26 19.71 -0.21
C GLY A 108 5.57 19.84 0.58
N GLU A 109 6.01 21.06 0.89
CA GLU A 109 7.25 21.30 1.66
C GLU A 109 7.27 20.58 3.01
N ASP A 110 6.14 20.55 3.71
CA ASP A 110 5.99 19.78 4.95
C ASP A 110 6.17 18.28 4.75
N ASN A 111 5.61 17.73 3.65
CA ASN A 111 5.75 16.32 3.30
C ASN A 111 7.21 15.99 2.95
N MET A 112 7.89 16.87 2.21
CA MET A 112 9.32 16.75 1.90
C MET A 112 10.17 16.79 3.16
N ASN A 113 9.88 17.70 4.10
CA ASN A 113 10.61 17.81 5.37
C ASN A 113 10.43 16.56 6.24
N LYS A 114 9.23 15.98 6.27
CA LYS A 114 8.96 14.73 6.99
C LYS A 114 9.67 13.53 6.36
N GLY A 115 9.68 13.42 5.03
CA GLY A 115 10.34 12.32 4.32
C GLY A 115 11.87 12.42 4.29
N THR A 116 12.41 13.65 4.42
CA THR A 116 13.85 13.90 4.50
C THR A 116 14.42 13.76 5.89
N LEU A 117 13.60 13.75 6.96
CA LEU A 117 14.00 13.40 8.32
C LEU A 117 14.17 11.88 8.40
N PRO A 118 15.39 11.33 8.21
CA PRO A 118 15.55 9.90 8.26
C PRO A 118 15.60 9.54 9.74
N SER A 119 15.00 8.41 10.11
CA SER A 119 15.59 7.58 11.16
C SER A 119 17.11 7.57 10.92
N PRO A 120 17.98 7.87 11.92
CA PRO A 120 19.42 8.14 11.74
C PRO A 120 20.25 7.00 11.12
N ARG A 121 19.61 5.95 10.60
CA ARG A 121 20.20 4.75 10.01
C ARG A 121 20.46 4.83 8.50
N TYR A 122 19.99 5.85 7.77
CA TYR A 122 20.05 5.88 6.30
C TYR A 122 20.93 6.96 5.67
N LEU A 123 21.60 7.79 6.48
CA LEU A 123 22.52 8.84 5.99
C LEU A 123 23.76 8.29 5.26
N TYR A 124 24.03 6.98 5.34
CA TYR A 124 25.20 6.35 4.69
C TYR A 124 24.97 5.90 3.25
N LEU A 125 23.75 6.02 2.70
CA LEU A 125 23.46 5.56 1.33
C LEU A 125 23.38 6.71 0.30
N LEU A 126 23.58 7.96 0.72
CA LEU A 126 23.54 9.15 -0.14
C LEU A 126 24.86 9.96 -0.12
N LEU A 127 25.94 9.38 0.40
CA LEU A 127 27.33 9.84 0.20
C LEU A 127 28.12 8.76 -0.54
#